data_AF-A0A4Y2JQ10-F1
#
_entry.id   AF-A0A4Y2JQ10-F1
#
_cell.length_a   1.000
_cell.length_b   1.000
_cell.length_c   1.000
_cell.angle_alpha   90.00
_cell.angle_beta   90.00
_cell.angle_gamma   90.00
#
_symmetry.space_group_name_H-M   'P 1'
#
loop_
_entity.id
_entity.type
_entity.pdbx_description
1 polymer ?
#
loop_
_entity_poly.entity_id
_entity_poly.type
_entity_poly.pdbx_seq_one_letter_code
_entity_poly.pdbx_strand_id
1 'polypeptide(L)'
;MNNLNVKMQGKNQFIDDIWAHLKAFKLKLNLFAGQLAKNDLSHFSRLNSIPSVNEEKLENYEDDLKKLHFEFERRFQDFSAIQTELNIFTMPFNVNCEAVRSDFQLELIELQSNNHLKQSFLNMPNLVLQIIIESNFPKFNISRPENQRYVCFILYM
;
A
#
# COMPACT_ATOMS: atom_id res chain seq x y z
N MET A 1 17.41 0.47 -6.10
CA MET A 1 16.22 0.99 -6.81
C MET A 1 15.46 -0.05 -7.64
N ASN A 2 16.05 -1.15 -8.14
CA ASN A 2 15.33 -2.07 -9.03
C ASN A 2 14.22 -2.94 -8.39
N ASN A 3 14.33 -3.37 -7.13
CA ASN A 3 13.38 -4.36 -6.59
C ASN A 3 11.99 -3.77 -6.31
N LEU A 4 11.90 -2.55 -5.79
CA LEU A 4 10.61 -1.87 -5.59
C LEU A 4 9.95 -1.59 -6.93
N ASN A 5 10.70 -1.05 -7.89
CA ASN A 5 10.17 -0.75 -9.22
C ASN A 5 9.66 -2.01 -9.94
N VAL A 6 10.41 -3.12 -9.88
CA VAL A 6 9.97 -4.42 -10.43
C VAL A 6 8.71 -4.94 -9.75
N LYS A 7 8.59 -4.74 -8.43
CA LYS A 7 7.37 -5.09 -7.70
C LYS A 7 6.21 -4.24 -8.19
N MET A 8 6.33 -2.91 -8.13
CA MET A 8 5.25 -1.99 -8.52
C MET A 8 4.80 -2.15 -9.97
N GLN A 9 5.71 -2.46 -10.91
CA GLN A 9 5.43 -2.61 -12.34
C GLN A 9 5.14 -4.07 -12.76
N GLY A 10 5.02 -4.99 -11.79
CA GLY A 10 4.72 -6.39 -12.06
C GLY A 10 3.34 -6.56 -12.70
N LYS A 11 3.22 -7.47 -13.68
CA LYS A 11 1.90 -7.84 -14.22
C LYS A 11 1.05 -8.48 -13.13
N ASN A 12 -0.23 -8.13 -13.07
CA ASN A 12 -1.22 -8.64 -12.10
C ASN A 12 -0.95 -8.27 -10.63
N GLN A 13 -0.24 -7.17 -10.36
CA GLN A 13 -0.18 -6.61 -9.02
C GLN A 13 -1.55 -6.04 -8.63
N PHE A 14 -2.13 -6.53 -7.54
CA PHE A 14 -3.32 -5.92 -6.96
C PHE A 14 -2.93 -4.68 -6.13
N ILE A 15 -3.88 -3.78 -5.91
CA ILE A 15 -3.61 -2.50 -5.23
C ILE A 15 -3.14 -2.68 -3.78
N ASP A 16 -3.57 -3.75 -3.10
CA ASP A 16 -3.05 -4.18 -1.80
C ASP A 16 -1.59 -4.61 -1.85
N ASP A 17 -1.18 -5.38 -2.86
CA ASP A 17 0.21 -5.81 -3.00
C ASP A 17 1.14 -4.61 -3.18
N ILE A 18 0.77 -3.70 -4.09
CA ILE A 18 1.50 -2.46 -4.35
C ILE A 18 1.58 -1.65 -3.05
N TRP A 19 0.46 -1.51 -2.35
CA TRP A 19 0.41 -0.75 -1.11
C TRP A 19 1.22 -1.37 0.02
N ALA A 20 1.21 -2.69 0.16
CA ALA A 20 2.04 -3.41 1.11
C ALA A 20 3.53 -3.20 0.80
N HIS A 21 3.91 -3.23 -0.47
CA HIS A 21 5.28 -2.93 -0.91
C HIS A 21 5.69 -1.49 -0.60
N LEU A 22 4.81 -0.51 -0.84
CA LEU A 22 5.04 0.90 -0.52
C LEU A 22 5.21 1.11 0.99
N LYS A 23 4.29 0.58 1.82
CA LYS A 23 4.37 0.63 3.29
C LYS A 23 5.69 0.03 3.79
N ALA A 24 6.04 -1.17 3.32
CA ALA A 24 7.26 -1.84 3.72
C ALA A 24 8.51 -1.04 3.30
N PHE A 25 8.50 -0.42 2.12
CA PHE A 25 9.62 0.41 1.67
C PHE A 25 9.79 1.68 2.51
N LYS A 26 8.70 2.39 2.80
CA LYS A 26 8.71 3.57 3.69
C LYS A 26 9.27 3.22 5.07
N LEU A 27 8.79 2.14 5.67
CA LEU A 27 9.30 1.66 6.97
C LEU A 27 10.80 1.35 6.93
N LYS A 28 11.29 0.74 5.83
CA LYS A 28 12.72 0.49 5.65
C LYS A 28 13.53 1.78 5.54
N LEU A 29 13.06 2.79 4.80
CA LEU A 29 13.74 4.08 4.72
C LEU A 29 13.88 4.73 6.09
N ASN A 30 12.81 4.74 6.89
CA ASN A 30 12.81 5.30 8.23
C ASN A 30 13.74 4.51 9.18
N LEU A 31 13.68 3.17 9.13
CA LEU A 31 14.57 2.30 9.90
C LEU A 31 16.04 2.59 9.55
N PHE A 32 16.36 2.62 8.27
CA PHE A 32 17.72 2.86 7.77
C PHE A 32 18.25 4.24 8.17
N ALA A 33 17.43 5.30 8.07
CA ALA A 33 17.82 6.63 8.55
C ALA A 33 18.13 6.61 10.05
N GLY A 34 17.25 6.00 10.87
CA GLY A 34 17.46 5.90 12.32
C GLY A 34 18.64 5.02 12.74
N GLN A 35 19.04 4.06 11.89
CA GLN A 35 20.24 3.25 12.10
C GLN A 35 21.52 4.02 11.79
N LEU A 36 21.54 4.77 10.67
CA LEU A 36 22.67 5.63 10.35
C LEU A 36 22.91 6.70 11.43
N ALA A 37 21.84 7.30 11.97
CA ALA A 37 21.91 8.26 13.08
C ALA A 37 22.56 7.69 14.35
N LYS A 38 22.54 6.37 14.51
CA LYS A 38 23.11 5.64 15.66
C LYS A 38 24.43 4.95 15.32
N ASN A 39 24.97 5.17 14.12
CA ASN A 39 26.11 4.43 13.57
C ASN A 39 25.89 2.90 13.55
N ASP A 40 24.64 2.44 13.48
CA ASP A 40 24.29 1.03 13.32
C ASP A 40 24.36 0.65 11.82
N LEU A 41 25.40 -0.10 11.45
CA LEU A 41 25.65 -0.51 10.07
C LEU A 41 25.22 -1.95 9.77
N SER A 42 24.42 -2.57 10.65
CA SER A 42 24.02 -3.99 10.57
C SER A 42 23.37 -4.39 9.23
N HIS A 43 22.63 -3.49 8.58
CA HIS A 43 22.02 -3.73 7.26
C HIS A 43 22.79 -3.14 6.08
N PHE A 44 23.94 -2.52 6.32
CA PHE A 44 24.77 -1.89 5.31
C PHE A 44 26.11 -2.63 5.19
N SER A 45 26.08 -3.89 4.73
CA SER A 45 27.26 -4.78 4.74
C SER A 45 28.52 -4.16 4.10
N ARG A 46 28.36 -3.35 3.04
CA ARG A 46 29.49 -2.62 2.44
C ARG A 46 30.05 -1.53 3.35
N LEU A 47 29.20 -0.73 4.00
CA LEU A 47 29.66 0.30 4.95
C LEU A 47 30.29 -0.36 6.18
N ASN A 48 29.68 -1.44 6.68
CA ASN A 48 30.15 -2.19 7.84
C ASN A 48 31.52 -2.88 7.61
N SER A 49 31.89 -3.13 6.34
CA SER A 49 33.21 -3.70 5.99
C SER A 49 34.35 -2.68 5.96
N ILE A 50 34.05 -1.37 6.08
CA ILE A 50 35.06 -0.31 6.03
C ILE A 50 35.61 -0.09 7.45
N PRO A 51 36.94 -0.09 7.67
CA PRO A 51 37.53 -0.01 9.02
C PRO A 51 37.19 1.26 9.80
N SER A 52 36.99 2.37 9.10
CA SER A 52 36.58 3.66 9.67
C SER A 52 35.70 4.36 8.65
N VAL A 53 34.42 4.50 8.97
CA VAL A 53 33.48 5.25 8.13
C VAL A 53 33.54 6.72 8.53
N ASN A 54 33.49 7.62 7.55
CA ASN A 54 33.44 9.05 7.80
C ASN A 54 32.03 9.42 8.33
N GLU A 55 31.96 10.00 9.53
CA GLU A 55 30.72 10.44 10.19
C GLU A 55 29.93 11.45 9.34
N GLU A 56 30.60 12.42 8.70
CA GLU A 56 29.97 13.39 7.80
C GLU A 56 29.27 12.70 6.62
N LYS A 57 29.83 11.59 6.11
CA LYS A 57 29.17 10.81 5.06
C LYS A 57 27.94 10.07 5.57
N LEU A 58 27.98 9.58 6.80
CA LEU A 58 26.82 8.91 7.42
C LEU A 58 25.68 9.88 7.65
N GLU A 59 25.98 11.10 8.12
CA GLU A 59 25.00 12.19 8.25
C GLU A 59 24.37 12.55 6.90
N ASN A 60 25.19 12.67 5.84
CA ASN A 60 24.67 12.92 4.49
C ASN A 60 23.73 11.81 4.00
N TYR A 61 24.08 10.53 4.22
CA TYR A 61 23.23 9.41 3.85
C TYR A 61 21.94 9.34 4.66
N GLU A 62 22.00 9.65 5.96
CA GLU A 62 20.82 9.78 6.80
C GLU A 62 19.87 10.84 6.25
N ASP A 63 20.39 12.04 5.94
CA ASP A 63 19.60 13.14 5.39
C ASP A 63 19.00 12.81 4.04
N ASP A 64 19.74 12.14 3.15
CA ASP A 64 19.22 11.69 1.87
C ASP A 64 18.08 10.66 2.03
N LEU A 65 18.20 9.74 2.99
CA LEU A 65 17.12 8.80 3.31
C LEU A 65 15.88 9.50 3.88
N LYS A 66 16.05 10.51 4.74
CA LYS A 66 14.93 11.32 5.25
C LYS A 66 14.23 12.09 4.14
N LYS A 67 15.00 12.73 3.25
CA LYS A 67 14.46 13.43 2.07
C LYS A 67 13.69 12.46 1.17
N LEU A 68 14.26 11.28 0.90
CA LEU A 68 13.59 10.25 0.10
C LEU A 68 12.30 9.77 0.77
N HIS A 69 12.32 9.52 2.08
CA HIS A 69 11.12 9.15 2.83
C HIS A 69 10.03 10.23 2.71
N PHE A 70 10.39 11.51 2.87
CA PHE A 70 9.47 12.63 2.73
C PHE A 70 8.87 12.73 1.31
N GLU A 71 9.70 12.56 0.27
CA GLU A 71 9.23 12.55 -1.11
C GLU A 71 8.26 11.40 -1.39
N PHE A 72 8.49 10.23 -0.78
CA PHE A 72 7.54 9.12 -0.83
C PHE A 72 6.23 9.44 -0.10
N GLU A 73 6.28 10.02 1.10
CA GLU A 73 5.07 10.46 1.80
C GLU A 73 4.26 11.44 0.96
N ARG A 74 4.92 12.44 0.39
CA ARG A 74 4.27 13.46 -0.46
C ARG A 74 3.66 12.84 -1.72
N ARG A 75 4.40 11.98 -2.43
CA ARG A 75 3.94 11.37 -3.68
C ARG A 75 2.75 10.43 -3.48
N PHE A 76 2.70 9.71 -2.36
CA PHE A 76 1.69 8.70 -2.08
C PHE A 76 0.70 9.14 -0.99
N GLN A 77 0.60 10.44 -0.71
CA GLN A 77 -0.29 10.98 0.32
C GLN A 77 -1.75 10.60 0.06
N ASP A 78 -2.19 10.64 -1.20
CA ASP A 78 -3.57 10.31 -1.57
C ASP A 78 -3.94 8.87 -1.24
N PHE A 79 -3.00 7.92 -1.27
CA PHE A 79 -3.24 6.52 -0.87
C PHE A 79 -3.70 6.43 0.58
N SER A 80 -3.13 7.25 1.46
CA SER A 80 -3.57 7.28 2.85
C SER A 80 -5.00 7.78 3.00
N ALA A 81 -5.42 8.74 2.15
CA ALA A 81 -6.76 9.31 2.16
C ALA A 81 -7.83 8.33 1.65
N ILE A 82 -7.47 7.47 0.68
CA ILE A 82 -8.40 6.47 0.11
C ILE A 82 -8.24 5.08 0.73
N GLN A 83 -7.36 4.90 1.72
CA GLN A 83 -7.00 3.59 2.26
C GLN A 83 -8.20 2.79 2.73
N THR A 84 -9.12 3.44 3.45
CA THR A 84 -10.30 2.78 4.02
C THR A 84 -11.21 2.23 2.93
N GLU A 85 -11.30 2.94 1.80
CA GLU A 85 -12.10 2.52 0.65
C GLU A 85 -11.38 1.43 -0.15
N LEU A 86 -10.05 1.52 -0.30
CA LEU A 86 -9.25 0.45 -0.89
C LEU A 86 -9.39 -0.86 -0.11
N ASN A 87 -9.56 -0.79 1.21
CA ASN A 87 -9.78 -1.98 2.04
C ASN A 87 -11.09 -2.72 1.72
N ILE A 88 -12.06 -2.08 1.06
CA ILE A 88 -13.29 -2.74 0.60
C ILE A 88 -12.94 -3.83 -0.42
N PHE A 89 -11.94 -3.60 -1.27
CA PHE A 89 -11.54 -4.55 -2.32
C PHE A 89 -10.60 -5.65 -1.82
N THR A 90 -9.95 -5.44 -0.67
CA THR A 90 -8.86 -6.30 -0.21
C THR A 90 -9.25 -7.09 1.03
N MET A 91 -9.98 -6.47 1.95
CA MET A 91 -10.45 -7.07 3.21
C MET A 91 -11.89 -6.60 3.53
N PRO A 92 -12.87 -6.81 2.61
CA PRO A 92 -14.22 -6.25 2.73
C PRO A 92 -14.90 -6.56 4.06
N PHE A 93 -14.63 -7.73 4.64
CA PHE A 93 -15.25 -8.20 5.88
C PHE A 93 -14.65 -7.60 7.16
N ASN A 94 -13.56 -6.85 7.06
CA ASN A 94 -12.86 -6.23 8.20
C ASN A 94 -12.91 -4.69 8.15
N VAL A 95 -13.62 -4.11 7.18
CA VAL A 95 -13.77 -2.65 7.05
C VAL A 95 -14.85 -2.15 8.01
N ASN A 96 -14.56 -1.09 8.76
CA ASN A 96 -15.58 -0.37 9.51
C ASN A 96 -16.50 0.38 8.53
N CYS A 97 -17.78 -0.01 8.46
CA CYS A 97 -18.75 0.59 7.55
C CYS A 97 -19.03 2.07 7.86
N GLU A 98 -18.83 2.54 9.09
CA GLU A 98 -18.99 3.95 9.44
C GLU A 98 -17.83 4.82 8.94
N ALA A 99 -16.68 4.22 8.65
CA ALA A 99 -15.46 4.92 8.25
C ALA A 99 -15.32 5.10 6.73
N VAL A 100 -16.22 4.52 5.92
CA VAL A 100 -16.25 4.70 4.46
C VAL A 100 -17.23 5.80 4.07
N ARG A 101 -17.13 6.32 2.82
CA ARG A 101 -18.09 7.28 2.28
C ARG A 101 -19.52 6.76 2.40
N SER A 102 -20.45 7.69 2.68
CA SER A 102 -21.88 7.42 2.86
C SER A 102 -22.54 6.58 1.74
N ASP A 103 -22.10 6.76 0.50
CA ASP A 103 -22.63 6.01 -0.63
C ASP A 103 -22.28 4.51 -0.56
N PHE A 104 -21.12 4.15 0.00
CA PHE A 104 -20.65 2.77 0.14
C PHE A 104 -21.21 2.02 1.35
N GLN A 105 -21.68 2.72 2.39
CA GLN A 105 -21.99 2.12 3.69
C GLN A 105 -23.05 1.01 3.60
N LEU A 106 -24.15 1.27 2.89
CA LEU A 106 -25.26 0.31 2.80
C LEU A 106 -24.87 -0.96 2.03
N GLU A 107 -24.22 -0.83 0.88
CA GLU A 107 -23.74 -1.99 0.11
C GLU A 107 -22.64 -2.75 0.86
N LEU A 108 -21.82 -2.06 1.66
CA LEU A 108 -20.81 -2.69 2.49
C LEU A 108 -21.46 -3.52 3.59
N ILE A 109 -22.53 -3.04 4.22
CA ILE A 109 -23.30 -3.79 5.22
C ILE A 109 -23.93 -5.04 4.59
N GLU A 110 -24.51 -4.92 3.40
CA GLU A 110 -25.09 -6.06 2.67
C GLU A 110 -24.02 -7.09 2.28
N LEU A 111 -22.88 -6.63 1.76
CA LEU A 111 -21.72 -7.46 1.45
C LEU A 111 -21.22 -8.21 2.68
N GLN A 112 -21.03 -7.51 3.80
CA GLN A 112 -20.51 -8.08 5.05
C GLN A 112 -21.49 -9.05 5.71
N SER A 113 -22.79 -8.87 5.49
CA SER A 113 -23.86 -9.75 5.99
C SER A 113 -23.99 -11.04 5.17
N ASN A 114 -23.37 -11.11 3.99
CA ASN A 114 -23.39 -12.30 3.15
C ASN A 114 -22.44 -13.38 3.69
N ASN A 115 -22.97 -14.25 4.54
CA ASN A 115 -22.21 -15.35 5.16
C ASN A 115 -21.59 -16.32 4.16
N HIS A 116 -22.24 -16.55 3.01
CA HIS A 116 -21.69 -17.42 1.96
C HIS A 116 -20.42 -16.79 1.36
N LEU A 117 -20.50 -15.52 0.94
CA LEU A 117 -19.32 -14.80 0.44
C LEU A 117 -18.22 -14.71 1.49
N LYS A 118 -18.56 -14.49 2.76
CA LYS A 118 -17.59 -14.46 3.86
C LYS A 118 -16.84 -15.77 4.03
N GLN A 119 -17.53 -16.91 3.94
CA GLN A 119 -16.90 -18.24 4.02
C GLN A 119 -16.04 -18.54 2.78
N SER A 120 -16.50 -18.13 1.60
CA SER A 120 -15.77 -18.36 0.35
C SER A 120 -14.58 -17.42 0.17
N PHE A 121 -14.55 -16.25 0.84
CA PHE A 121 -13.52 -15.21 0.69
C PHE A 121 -12.09 -15.74 0.76
N LEU A 122 -11.77 -16.57 1.77
CA LEU A 122 -10.41 -17.10 1.96
C LEU A 122 -10.00 -18.15 0.92
N ASN A 123 -10.97 -18.71 0.19
CA ASN A 123 -10.79 -19.82 -0.73
C ASN A 123 -10.92 -19.41 -2.20
N MET A 124 -11.24 -18.14 -2.49
CA MET A 124 -11.41 -17.63 -3.84
C MET A 124 -10.23 -16.76 -4.26
N PRO A 125 -9.81 -16.81 -5.55
CA PRO A 125 -8.85 -15.85 -6.08
C PRO A 125 -9.39 -14.42 -5.98
N ASN A 126 -8.52 -13.45 -5.67
CA ASN A 126 -8.87 -12.03 -5.54
C ASN A 126 -9.63 -11.49 -6.76
N LEU A 127 -9.24 -11.90 -7.98
CA LEU A 127 -9.91 -11.48 -9.21
C LEU A 127 -11.38 -11.93 -9.26
N VAL A 128 -11.68 -13.15 -8.81
CA VAL A 128 -13.05 -13.69 -8.77
C VAL A 128 -13.87 -12.95 -7.74
N LEU A 129 -13.31 -12.69 -6.57
CA LEU A 129 -13.94 -11.89 -5.53
C LEU A 129 -14.29 -10.49 -6.07
N GLN A 130 -13.34 -9.84 -6.74
CA GLN A 130 -13.56 -8.50 -7.29
C GLN A 130 -14.68 -8.48 -8.32
N ILE A 131 -14.74 -9.46 -9.23
CA ILE A 131 -15.84 -9.59 -10.21
C ILE A 131 -17.20 -9.75 -9.50
N ILE A 132 -17.27 -10.60 -8.47
CA ILE A 132 -18.50 -10.82 -7.71
C ILE A 132 -18.94 -9.55 -6.98
N ILE A 133 -17.99 -8.84 -6.37
CA ILE A 133 -18.26 -7.58 -5.66
C ILE A 133 -18.80 -6.55 -6.66
N GLU A 134 -18.10 -6.31 -7.76
CA GLU A 134 -18.49 -5.30 -8.76
C GLU A 134 -19.82 -5.61 -9.46
N SER A 135 -20.18 -6.89 -9.57
CA SER A 135 -21.43 -7.33 -10.20
C SER A 135 -22.65 -7.23 -9.28
N ASN A 136 -22.49 -7.54 -7.98
CA ASN A 136 -23.62 -7.57 -7.04
C ASN A 136 -23.77 -6.27 -6.25
N PHE A 137 -22.71 -5.46 -6.17
CA PHE A 137 -22.66 -4.23 -5.38
C PHE A 137 -22.22 -3.08 -6.31
N PRO A 138 -23.17 -2.50 -7.06
CA PRO A 138 -22.87 -1.62 -8.19
C PRO A 138 -22.18 -0.32 -7.80
N LYS A 139 -22.24 0.12 -6.54
CA LYS A 139 -21.47 1.29 -6.09
C LYS A 139 -19.98 0.99 -5.94
N PHE A 140 -19.59 -0.27 -5.76
CA PHE A 140 -18.17 -0.65 -5.75
C PHE A 140 -17.58 -0.81 -7.15
N ASN A 141 -18.38 -0.72 -8.21
CA ASN A 141 -17.88 -0.85 -9.58
C ASN A 141 -16.88 0.26 -9.93
N ILE A 142 -15.62 -0.13 -10.14
CA ILE A 142 -14.51 0.80 -10.40
C ILE A 142 -14.63 1.53 -11.75
N SER A 143 -15.43 0.99 -12.68
CA SER A 143 -15.69 1.63 -13.98
C SER A 143 -16.57 2.87 -13.87
N ARG A 144 -17.23 3.08 -12.71
CA ARG A 144 -18.04 4.28 -12.48
C ARG A 144 -17.17 5.54 -12.45
N PRO A 145 -17.62 6.67 -13.04
CA PRO A 145 -16.90 7.93 -13.00
C PRO A 145 -16.50 8.38 -11.58
N GLU A 146 -17.39 8.19 -10.61
CA GLU A 146 -17.16 8.51 -9.18
C GLU A 146 -16.02 7.71 -8.55
N ASN A 147 -15.67 6.58 -9.15
CA ASN A 147 -14.68 5.61 -8.70
C ASN A 147 -13.41 5.63 -9.57
N GLN A 148 -13.35 6.45 -10.61
CA GLN A 148 -12.19 6.56 -11.50
C GLN A 148 -10.91 6.95 -10.77
N ARG A 149 -10.99 7.62 -9.61
CA ARG A 149 -9.82 7.88 -8.78
C ARG A 149 -9.07 6.59 -8.45
N TYR A 150 -9.78 5.51 -8.10
CA TYR A 150 -9.18 4.20 -7.80
C TYR A 150 -8.55 3.57 -9.06
N VAL A 151 -9.12 3.81 -10.25
CA VAL A 151 -8.63 3.32 -11.54
C VAL A 151 -7.39 4.07 -12.01
N CYS A 152 -7.36 5.40 -11.89
CA CYS A 152 -6.16 6.20 -12.18
C CYS A 152 -4.98 5.78 -11.30
N PHE A 153 -5.20 5.43 -10.03
CA PHE A 153 -4.12 4.90 -9.19
C PHE A 153 -3.60 3.53 -9.65
N ILE A 154 -4.45 2.70 -10.27
CA ILE A 154 -4.04 1.41 -10.85
C ILE A 154 -3.27 1.61 -12.17
N LEU A 155 -3.58 2.65 -12.96
CA LEU A 155 -2.99 2.89 -14.29
C LEU A 155 -1.73 3.76 -14.29
N TYR A 156 -1.46 4.56 -13.26
CA TYR A 156 -0.29 5.45 -13.17
C TYR A 156 0.90 4.87 -12.38
N MET A 157 0.88 3.56 -12.09
CA MET A 157 1.99 2.78 -11.51
C MET A 157 2.56 1.81 -12.54
#